data_AF-A0A327GZV5-F1
#
_entry.id   AF-A0A327GZV5-F1
#
_cell.length_a   1.000
_cell.length_b   1.000
_cell.length_c   1.000
_cell.angle_alpha   90.00
_cell.angle_beta   90.00
_cell.angle_gamma   90.00
#
_symmetry.space_group_name_H-M   'P 1'
#
loop_
_entity.id
_entity.type
_entity.pdbx_description
1 polymer ?
#
loop_
_entity_poly.entity_id
_entity_poly.type
_entity_poly.pdbx_seq_one_letter_code
_entity_poly.pdbx_strand_id
1 'polypeptide(L)'
;MSPDDPHLRILQAIDYLPLNMVTIPSLGRTVTSRERFARIFALGDRSNPSAYTPSIVLMDDDDSMEVADAPFRMFRDSSKAPAELKMKTRANLCPPFEDQVLWKASEGLSLPPSLIESDAGIFPHGSAFLPITAQSLFHDPMLANLEVEPSIICFVDSMQLVNNDNLLIKSLDSVKRRFPSSLIWMPGISGPDNCSLLAWMGVDLMDLTRVKRAFSKGIHISAFGPRKIDPSLNQTEAWDKQIHFWKESIYETREAIRDGNIRRIVEASCLSSPRSVQRLRRHDNFMSEIAISDPGKAGLASTMPPGRVLECNSRDTRDDPLIRYWQDRVTKNWNPNPHQSKIAVLLPCSAVKPYRKSPSHSRFRNAINSRSVSEIMITAPLGIVPRDLEVLWPASSYDIPVIGDWDVDELSTIKTMLSKINSRVGFEVVINHSGIEIELEGTVVIDTRGLDSAGSESALNRLSEAVCENVESYGLKEPKRSIALLASFRSISRH
;
A
#
# COMPACT_ATOMS: atom_id res chain seq x y z
N MET A 1 -11.01 -11.97 -11.08
CA MET A 1 -11.83 -11.07 -11.91
C MET A 1 -13.06 -11.84 -12.37
N SER A 2 -14.25 -11.33 -12.06
CA SER A 2 -15.51 -11.81 -12.66
C SER A 2 -15.50 -11.49 -14.17
N PRO A 3 -16.06 -12.35 -15.04
CA PRO A 3 -16.20 -12.06 -16.47
C PRO A 3 -17.09 -10.85 -16.80
N ASP A 4 -17.88 -10.36 -15.84
CA ASP A 4 -18.92 -9.33 -16.06
C ASP A 4 -18.52 -7.91 -15.60
N ASP A 5 -17.27 -7.68 -15.24
CA ASP A 5 -16.80 -6.34 -14.85
C ASP A 5 -16.41 -5.55 -16.12
N PRO A 6 -17.00 -4.37 -16.42
CA PRO A 6 -16.69 -3.62 -17.63
C PRO A 6 -15.19 -3.32 -17.71
N HIS A 7 -14.55 -3.80 -18.77
CA HIS A 7 -13.11 -3.65 -18.96
C HIS A 7 -12.74 -2.20 -19.30
N LEU A 8 -11.84 -1.60 -18.52
CA LEU A 8 -11.30 -0.26 -18.77
C LEU A 8 -10.42 -0.27 -20.04
N ARG A 9 -10.84 0.45 -21.09
CA ARG A 9 -10.14 0.50 -22.39
C ARG A 9 -8.72 1.05 -22.30
N ILE A 10 -8.45 1.91 -21.31
CA ILE A 10 -7.12 2.50 -21.07
C ILE A 10 -5.99 1.46 -20.88
N LEU A 11 -6.33 0.24 -20.44
CA LEU A 11 -5.36 -0.84 -20.17
C LEU A 11 -5.10 -1.76 -21.37
N GLN A 12 -5.68 -1.50 -22.55
CA GLN A 12 -5.60 -2.38 -23.73
C GLN A 12 -4.47 -2.02 -24.73
N ALA A 13 -3.56 -1.10 -24.37
CA ALA A 13 -2.51 -0.61 -25.27
C ALA A 13 -1.27 -1.53 -25.36
N ILE A 14 -0.58 -1.52 -26.52
CA ILE A 14 0.70 -2.19 -26.77
C ILE A 14 1.84 -1.21 -26.46
N ASP A 15 2.80 -1.61 -25.63
CA ASP A 15 3.93 -0.78 -25.17
C ASP A 15 4.94 -0.46 -26.30
N TYR A 16 4.71 0.61 -27.07
CA TYR A 16 5.77 1.28 -27.83
C TYR A 16 5.46 2.77 -28.00
N LEU A 17 6.23 3.65 -27.35
CA LEU A 17 6.22 5.10 -27.57
C LEU A 17 7.54 5.53 -28.23
N PRO A 18 7.52 6.13 -29.44
CA PRO A 18 8.70 6.75 -30.03
C PRO A 18 8.99 8.11 -29.36
N LEU A 19 10.29 8.42 -29.21
CA LEU A 19 10.77 9.74 -28.79
C LEU A 19 10.54 10.76 -29.91
N ASN A 20 9.39 11.45 -29.90
CA ASN A 20 9.21 12.66 -30.69
C ASN A 20 9.68 13.89 -29.90
N MET A 21 10.39 14.81 -30.57
CA MET A 21 10.77 16.10 -29.98
C MET A 21 9.50 16.86 -29.58
N VAL A 22 9.38 17.14 -28.28
CA VAL A 22 8.17 17.70 -27.68
C VAL A 22 8.07 19.19 -27.99
N THR A 23 7.05 19.61 -28.75
CA THR A 23 6.72 21.03 -29.01
C THR A 23 5.95 21.68 -27.86
N ILE A 24 5.40 20.89 -26.93
CA ILE A 24 4.57 21.33 -25.80
C ILE A 24 5.38 21.23 -24.50
N PRO A 25 5.65 22.34 -23.79
CA PRO A 25 6.48 22.30 -22.59
C PRO A 25 5.93 21.31 -21.55
N SER A 26 6.70 20.27 -21.25
CA SER A 26 6.35 19.23 -20.29
C SER A 26 6.92 19.55 -18.91
N LEU A 27 6.27 19.08 -17.85
CA LEU A 27 6.70 19.34 -16.49
C LEU A 27 8.01 18.59 -16.17
N GLY A 28 9.04 19.34 -15.78
CA GLY A 28 10.25 18.79 -15.19
C GLY A 28 9.94 18.20 -13.82
N ARG A 29 10.22 16.91 -13.65
CA ARG A 29 9.90 16.18 -12.41
C ARG A 29 10.85 15.01 -12.19
N THR A 30 11.25 14.81 -10.94
CA THR A 30 12.09 13.67 -10.53
C THR A 30 11.51 13.03 -9.27
N VAL A 31 11.31 11.71 -9.26
CA VAL A 31 10.88 10.98 -8.04
C VAL A 31 12.03 10.98 -7.04
N THR A 32 11.83 11.57 -5.87
CA THR A 32 12.82 11.59 -4.79
C THR A 32 12.55 10.54 -3.72
N SER A 33 11.28 10.19 -3.50
CA SER A 33 10.87 9.16 -2.55
C SER A 33 9.58 8.52 -2.98
N ARG A 34 9.39 7.25 -2.65
CA ARG A 34 8.22 6.47 -3.04
C ARG A 34 7.93 5.38 -2.03
N GLU A 35 6.65 5.22 -1.72
CA GLU A 35 6.12 4.06 -1.02
C GLU A 35 4.82 3.63 -1.70
N ARG A 36 4.85 2.47 -2.39
CA ARG A 36 3.76 1.98 -3.25
C ARG A 36 3.33 3.01 -4.30
N PHE A 37 2.12 3.57 -4.21
CA PHE A 37 1.62 4.60 -5.12
C PHE A 37 1.88 6.02 -4.61
N ALA A 38 2.12 6.19 -3.31
CA ALA A 38 2.52 7.46 -2.73
C ALA A 38 3.94 7.80 -3.17
N ARG A 39 4.15 9.06 -3.54
CA ARG A 39 5.42 9.51 -4.09
C ARG A 39 5.62 11.00 -3.89
N ILE A 40 6.88 11.36 -3.78
CA ILE A 40 7.36 12.73 -3.81
C ILE A 40 8.06 12.94 -5.13
N PHE A 41 7.50 13.80 -5.97
CA PHE A 41 8.21 14.40 -7.07
C PHE A 41 8.82 15.72 -6.62
N ALA A 42 10.09 15.92 -6.89
CA ALA A 42 10.69 17.24 -7.00
C ALA A 42 10.26 17.86 -8.34
N LEU A 43 9.70 19.07 -8.31
CA LEU A 43 9.13 19.76 -9.48
C LEU A 43 10.04 20.91 -9.94
N GLY A 44 10.24 21.01 -11.25
CA GLY A 44 11.13 21.99 -11.88
C GLY A 44 12.52 21.43 -12.20
N ASP A 45 13.53 22.30 -12.13
CA ASP A 45 14.92 21.90 -12.35
C ASP A 45 15.33 20.85 -11.31
N ARG A 46 15.95 19.76 -11.78
CA ARG A 46 16.47 18.69 -10.95
C ARG A 46 17.53 19.20 -9.97
N SER A 47 18.32 20.21 -10.34
CA SER A 47 19.38 20.75 -9.50
C SER A 47 18.85 21.63 -8.36
N ASN A 48 17.73 22.32 -8.61
CA ASN A 48 17.11 23.26 -7.67
C ASN A 48 15.58 23.24 -7.82
N PRO A 49 14.90 22.20 -7.31
CA PRO A 49 13.46 22.05 -7.49
C PRO A 49 12.69 23.14 -6.73
N SER A 50 11.64 23.68 -7.35
CA SER A 50 10.85 24.78 -6.77
C SER A 50 9.75 24.30 -5.82
N ALA A 51 9.31 23.04 -5.93
CA ALA A 51 8.25 22.47 -5.10
C ALA A 51 8.32 20.94 -5.05
N TYR A 52 7.52 20.33 -4.17
CA TYR A 52 7.45 18.89 -4.00
C TYR A 52 6.00 18.38 -3.92
N THR A 53 5.72 17.16 -4.36
CA THR A 53 4.39 16.52 -4.13
C THR A 53 4.36 15.73 -2.80
N PRO A 54 3.18 15.47 -2.18
CA PRO A 54 1.89 16.08 -2.49
C PRO A 54 1.91 17.60 -2.34
N SER A 55 1.18 18.34 -3.19
CA SER A 55 1.11 19.81 -3.15
C SER A 55 -0.26 20.34 -3.55
N ILE A 56 -0.47 21.65 -3.42
CA ILE A 56 -1.76 22.29 -3.67
C ILE A 56 -1.84 22.91 -5.07
N VAL A 57 -3.00 22.76 -5.70
CA VAL A 57 -3.43 23.53 -6.86
C VAL A 57 -4.34 24.64 -6.35
N LEU A 58 -3.97 25.89 -6.60
CA LEU A 58 -4.82 27.03 -6.27
C LEU A 58 -5.89 27.20 -7.35
N MET A 59 -7.13 27.47 -6.94
CA MET A 59 -8.19 27.98 -7.79
C MET A 59 -8.01 29.49 -8.01
N ASP A 60 -8.78 30.07 -8.92
CA ASP A 60 -8.65 31.48 -9.32
C ASP A 60 -8.81 32.46 -8.13
N ASP A 61 -9.74 32.14 -7.24
CA ASP A 61 -10.11 32.91 -6.04
C ASP A 61 -9.33 32.50 -4.78
N ASP A 62 -8.34 31.62 -4.87
CA ASP A 62 -7.53 31.20 -3.72
C ASP A 62 -6.46 32.23 -3.36
N ASP A 63 -6.30 32.44 -2.04
CA ASP A 63 -5.23 33.24 -1.45
C ASP A 63 -3.84 32.73 -1.87
N SER A 64 -2.85 33.61 -1.83
CA SER A 64 -1.49 33.26 -2.23
C SER A 64 -0.80 32.41 -1.16
N MET A 65 -0.81 31.09 -1.34
CA MET A 65 0.18 30.21 -0.72
C MET A 65 1.54 30.37 -1.39
N GLU A 66 2.63 30.02 -0.70
CA GLU A 66 3.97 29.97 -1.28
C GLU A 66 4.04 28.99 -2.46
N VAL A 67 4.92 29.27 -3.43
CA VAL A 67 5.08 28.41 -4.61
C VAL A 67 5.48 26.97 -4.24
N ALA A 68 6.28 26.82 -3.18
CA ALA A 68 6.72 25.52 -2.67
C ALA A 68 5.56 24.65 -2.15
N ASP A 69 4.49 25.27 -1.65
CA ASP A 69 3.30 24.60 -1.15
C ASP A 69 2.26 24.41 -2.25
N ALA A 70 2.12 25.40 -3.13
CA ALA A 70 1.15 25.40 -4.20
C ALA A 70 1.77 25.80 -5.56
N PRO A 71 2.40 24.87 -6.29
CA PRO A 71 3.14 25.19 -7.51
C PRO A 71 2.26 25.48 -8.75
N PHE A 72 0.95 25.25 -8.66
CA PHE A 72 0.03 25.36 -9.79
C PHE A 72 -1.18 26.24 -9.47
N ARG A 73 -1.78 26.83 -10.52
CA ARG A 73 -3.06 27.53 -10.45
C ARG A 73 -3.99 27.08 -11.58
N MET A 74 -5.23 26.74 -11.23
CA MET A 74 -6.28 26.36 -12.16
C MET A 74 -7.27 27.51 -12.38
N PHE A 75 -7.60 27.75 -13.64
CA PHE A 75 -8.65 28.66 -14.08
C PHE A 75 -9.71 27.88 -14.85
N ARG A 76 -10.99 28.16 -14.58
CA ARG A 76 -12.12 27.54 -15.27
C ARG A 76 -13.03 28.62 -15.84
N ASP A 77 -13.13 28.67 -17.17
CA ASP A 77 -14.06 29.54 -17.88
C ASP A 77 -15.30 28.74 -18.29
N SER A 78 -16.43 29.08 -17.67
CA SER A 78 -17.73 28.43 -17.90
C SER A 78 -18.68 29.24 -18.79
N SER A 79 -18.16 30.26 -19.48
CA SER A 79 -18.95 31.04 -20.45
C SER A 79 -19.42 30.22 -21.67
N LYS A 80 -18.78 29.08 -21.93
CA LYS A 80 -19.13 28.12 -22.99
C LYS A 80 -19.24 26.71 -22.42
N ALA A 81 -19.98 25.85 -23.11
CA ALA A 81 -20.12 24.43 -22.79
C ALA A 81 -19.54 23.59 -23.95
N PRO A 82 -18.56 22.69 -23.71
CA PRO A 82 -17.82 22.49 -22.45
C PRO A 82 -17.01 23.69 -21.97
N ALA A 83 -16.73 23.73 -20.67
CA ALA A 83 -15.89 24.77 -20.07
C ALA A 83 -14.42 24.67 -20.56
N GLU A 84 -13.76 25.82 -20.69
CA GLU A 84 -12.32 25.88 -20.97
C GLU A 84 -11.55 25.85 -19.63
N LEU A 85 -10.60 24.93 -19.52
CA LEU A 85 -9.73 24.80 -18.36
C LEU A 85 -8.33 25.28 -18.70
N LYS A 86 -7.69 26.01 -17.78
CA LYS A 86 -6.31 26.49 -17.94
C LYS A 86 -5.52 26.19 -16.68
N MET A 87 -4.44 25.44 -16.82
CA MET A 87 -3.50 25.14 -15.73
C MET A 87 -2.22 25.96 -15.94
N LYS A 88 -1.91 26.84 -14.98
CA LYS A 88 -0.71 27.68 -14.99
C LYS A 88 0.30 27.22 -13.96
N THR A 89 1.57 27.12 -14.34
CA THR A 89 2.66 26.95 -13.37
C THR A 89 2.95 28.27 -12.65
N ARG A 90 3.22 28.21 -11.34
CA ARG A 90 3.57 29.39 -10.52
C ARG A 90 5.07 29.63 -10.39
N ALA A 91 5.86 28.72 -10.94
CA ALA A 91 7.31 28.83 -11.13
C ALA A 91 7.70 28.29 -12.52
N ASN A 92 8.99 28.41 -12.84
CA ASN A 92 9.61 27.86 -14.03
C ASN A 92 9.79 26.34 -13.85
N LEU A 93 8.69 25.60 -14.01
CA LEU A 93 8.65 24.16 -13.72
C LEU A 93 8.90 23.28 -14.97
N CYS A 94 8.89 23.88 -16.16
CA CYS A 94 9.01 23.15 -17.42
C CYS A 94 10.32 23.55 -18.11
N PRO A 95 11.10 22.60 -18.68
CA PRO A 95 12.26 22.93 -19.49
C PRO A 95 11.89 23.92 -20.61
N PRO A 96 12.75 24.91 -20.92
CA PRO A 96 14.10 25.12 -20.40
C PRO A 96 14.22 25.79 -19.02
N PHE A 97 13.10 25.92 -18.27
CA PHE A 97 13.01 26.55 -16.95
C PHE A 97 13.20 28.08 -16.96
N GLU A 98 12.81 28.72 -18.06
CA GLU A 98 12.91 30.16 -18.25
C GLU A 98 11.60 30.89 -17.89
N ASP A 99 10.45 30.27 -18.20
CA ASP A 99 9.13 30.89 -18.07
C ASP A 99 8.11 30.01 -17.35
N GLN A 100 7.07 30.68 -16.84
CA GLN A 100 5.84 30.03 -16.42
C GLN A 100 5.05 29.56 -17.64
N VAL A 101 4.48 28.35 -17.56
CA VAL A 101 3.74 27.72 -18.66
C VAL A 101 2.25 27.73 -18.35
N LEU A 102 1.44 28.00 -19.39
CA LEU A 102 -0.01 27.92 -19.36
C LEU A 102 -0.48 26.80 -20.29
N TRP A 103 -0.99 25.71 -19.72
CA TRP A 103 -1.64 24.64 -20.48
C TRP A 103 -3.14 24.88 -20.57
N LYS A 104 -3.71 24.63 -21.75
CA LYS A 104 -5.15 24.73 -22.00
C LYS A 104 -5.74 23.34 -22.24
N ALA A 105 -6.97 23.14 -21.79
CA ALA A 105 -7.73 21.92 -21.97
C ALA A 105 -9.24 22.22 -22.04
N SER A 106 -10.02 21.24 -22.47
CA SER A 106 -11.48 21.25 -22.39
C SER A 106 -11.94 20.29 -21.29
N GLU A 107 -12.90 20.73 -20.49
CA GLU A 107 -13.54 19.91 -19.46
C GLU A 107 -14.36 18.75 -20.05
N GLY A 108 -14.73 18.83 -21.34
CA GLY A 108 -15.67 17.90 -21.95
C GLY A 108 -17.07 17.96 -21.34
N LEU A 109 -17.94 17.06 -21.79
CA LEU A 109 -19.23 16.78 -21.17
C LEU A 109 -19.10 15.50 -20.34
N SER A 110 -19.60 15.53 -19.12
CA SER A 110 -19.63 14.35 -18.25
C SER A 110 -21.08 14.02 -17.89
N LEU A 111 -21.45 12.75 -18.04
CA LEU A 111 -22.68 12.23 -17.46
C LEU A 111 -22.38 11.76 -16.02
N PRO A 112 -23.41 11.69 -15.16
CA PRO A 112 -23.22 11.15 -13.81
C PRO A 112 -22.72 9.70 -13.86
N PRO A 113 -21.98 9.24 -12.83
CA PRO A 113 -21.48 7.85 -12.77
C PRO A 113 -22.56 6.76 -12.86
N SER A 114 -23.84 7.09 -12.62
CA SER A 114 -24.96 6.16 -12.83
C SER A 114 -25.20 5.80 -14.30
N LEU A 115 -24.65 6.58 -15.24
CA LEU A 115 -24.74 6.36 -16.68
C LEU A 115 -23.37 5.99 -17.27
N ILE A 116 -22.53 5.29 -16.50
CA ILE A 116 -21.15 5.03 -16.90
C ILE A 116 -21.01 4.20 -18.18
N GLU A 117 -22.02 3.39 -18.52
CA GLU A 117 -22.08 2.63 -19.77
C GLU A 117 -22.44 3.50 -21.00
N SER A 118 -22.97 4.70 -20.77
CA SER A 118 -23.36 5.63 -21.84
C SER A 118 -22.21 6.58 -22.20
N ASP A 119 -22.09 6.88 -23.49
CA ASP A 119 -21.12 7.83 -24.02
C ASP A 119 -21.69 9.26 -23.99
N ALA A 120 -20.99 10.19 -23.32
CA ALA A 120 -21.35 11.61 -23.25
C ALA A 120 -21.13 12.36 -24.59
N GLY A 121 -20.44 11.74 -25.54
CA GLY A 121 -20.20 12.22 -26.90
C GLY A 121 -19.08 13.25 -27.05
N ILE A 122 -18.83 14.08 -26.04
CA ILE A 122 -17.74 15.07 -26.04
C ILE A 122 -16.81 14.79 -24.84
N PHE A 123 -15.74 14.04 -25.08
CA PHE A 123 -14.77 13.76 -24.03
C PHE A 123 -13.91 14.97 -23.68
N PRO A 124 -13.42 15.06 -22.43
CA PRO A 124 -12.40 16.03 -22.09
C PRO A 124 -11.13 15.78 -22.90
N HIS A 125 -10.42 16.86 -23.25
CA HIS A 125 -9.18 16.76 -24.03
C HIS A 125 -8.16 17.80 -23.57
N GLY A 126 -6.88 17.47 -23.72
CA GLY A 126 -5.77 18.34 -23.37
C GLY A 126 -4.43 17.67 -23.67
N SER A 127 -3.35 18.46 -23.63
CA SER A 127 -2.00 17.95 -23.91
C SER A 127 -1.25 17.63 -22.61
N ALA A 128 -0.38 18.53 -22.14
CA ALA A 128 0.36 18.35 -20.90
C ALA A 128 -0.56 18.46 -19.66
N PHE A 129 -1.70 19.13 -19.75
CA PHE A 129 -2.77 19.08 -18.77
C PHE A 129 -3.96 18.34 -19.38
N LEU A 130 -4.25 17.14 -18.88
CA LEU A 130 -5.28 16.25 -19.41
C LEU A 130 -6.41 16.05 -18.36
N PRO A 131 -7.55 16.72 -18.52
CA PRO A 131 -8.75 16.38 -17.79
C PRO A 131 -9.26 15.01 -18.27
N ILE A 132 -9.84 14.23 -17.36
CA ILE A 132 -10.49 12.96 -17.63
C ILE A 132 -11.70 12.81 -16.73
N THR A 133 -12.61 11.91 -17.10
CA THR A 133 -13.72 11.45 -16.27
C THR A 133 -13.65 9.95 -16.09
N ALA A 134 -14.39 9.39 -15.15
CA ALA A 134 -14.57 7.95 -15.06
C ALA A 134 -15.09 7.37 -16.40
N GLN A 135 -16.00 8.05 -17.08
CA GLN A 135 -16.52 7.62 -18.39
C GLN A 135 -15.45 7.60 -19.48
N SER A 136 -14.57 8.61 -19.50
CA SER A 136 -13.46 8.66 -20.46
C SER A 136 -12.60 7.40 -20.35
N LEU A 137 -12.37 6.88 -19.15
CA LEU A 137 -11.57 5.65 -18.96
C LEU A 137 -12.20 4.39 -19.58
N PHE A 138 -13.53 4.35 -19.75
CA PHE A 138 -14.24 3.23 -20.38
C PHE A 138 -14.40 3.42 -21.88
N HIS A 139 -14.61 4.65 -22.34
CA HIS A 139 -15.10 4.88 -23.70
C HIS A 139 -14.09 5.54 -24.62
N ASP A 140 -13.21 6.40 -24.12
CA ASP A 140 -12.28 7.17 -24.93
C ASP A 140 -11.09 6.31 -25.40
N PRO A 141 -11.01 5.93 -26.69
CA PRO A 141 -9.91 5.13 -27.20
C PRO A 141 -8.59 5.91 -27.26
N MET A 142 -8.63 7.26 -27.23
CA MET A 142 -7.42 8.07 -27.31
C MET A 142 -6.55 7.92 -26.06
N LEU A 143 -7.16 7.67 -24.88
CA LEU A 143 -6.41 7.46 -23.64
C LEU A 143 -5.48 6.24 -23.69
N ALA A 144 -5.81 5.24 -24.51
CA ALA A 144 -4.91 4.11 -24.75
C ALA A 144 -3.70 4.51 -25.60
N ASN A 145 -3.87 5.44 -26.55
CA ASN A 145 -2.91 5.76 -27.61
C ASN A 145 -2.55 7.26 -27.66
N LEU A 146 -2.11 7.83 -26.54
CA LEU A 146 -1.56 9.19 -26.53
C LEU A 146 -0.12 9.21 -27.05
N GLU A 147 0.20 10.15 -27.95
CA GLU A 147 1.56 10.35 -28.47
C GLU A 147 2.54 10.83 -27.39
N VAL A 148 2.04 11.59 -26.41
CA VAL A 148 2.84 12.17 -25.33
C VAL A 148 2.13 11.92 -24.00
N GLU A 149 2.90 11.48 -23.00
CA GLU A 149 2.37 11.32 -21.65
C GLU A 149 2.07 12.70 -21.03
N PRO A 150 0.85 12.93 -20.51
CA PRO A 150 0.48 14.20 -19.90
C PRO A 150 1.34 14.48 -18.68
N SER A 151 1.51 15.76 -18.35
CA SER A 151 2.21 16.16 -17.13
C SER A 151 1.31 16.11 -15.90
N ILE A 152 0.05 16.49 -16.05
CA ILE A 152 -0.98 16.46 -15.01
C ILE A 152 -2.24 15.84 -15.58
N ILE A 153 -2.81 14.88 -14.86
CA ILE A 153 -4.10 14.26 -15.13
C ILE A 153 -5.09 14.72 -14.06
N CYS A 154 -6.26 15.21 -14.48
CA CYS A 154 -7.28 15.76 -13.58
C CYS A 154 -8.61 15.01 -13.72
N PHE A 155 -9.08 14.39 -12.64
CA PHE A 155 -10.41 13.77 -12.59
C PHE A 155 -11.49 14.84 -12.36
N VAL A 156 -12.08 15.37 -13.44
CA VAL A 156 -13.04 16.49 -13.30
C VAL A 156 -14.32 16.10 -12.57
N ASP A 157 -14.67 14.82 -12.57
CA ASP A 157 -15.83 14.22 -11.89
C ASP A 157 -15.49 13.64 -10.50
N SER A 158 -14.38 14.09 -9.90
CA SER A 158 -13.89 13.61 -8.59
C SER A 158 -14.97 13.60 -7.50
N MET A 159 -15.78 14.65 -7.41
CA MET A 159 -16.84 14.81 -6.41
C MET A 159 -17.95 13.76 -6.54
N GLN A 160 -18.20 13.29 -7.76
CA GLN A 160 -19.14 12.22 -8.05
C GLN A 160 -18.47 10.86 -7.80
N LEU A 161 -17.23 10.71 -8.26
CA LEU A 161 -16.45 9.48 -8.18
C LEU A 161 -16.19 9.01 -6.74
N VAL A 162 -16.01 9.93 -5.78
CA VAL A 162 -15.84 9.59 -4.35
C VAL A 162 -17.04 8.91 -3.71
N ASN A 163 -18.20 8.90 -4.35
CA ASN A 163 -19.36 8.17 -3.86
C ASN A 163 -19.32 6.67 -4.21
N ASN A 164 -18.44 6.27 -5.14
CA ASN A 164 -18.21 4.89 -5.55
C ASN A 164 -16.74 4.52 -5.38
N ASP A 165 -16.37 4.00 -4.20
CA ASP A 165 -14.97 3.70 -3.87
C ASP A 165 -14.34 2.69 -4.83
N ASN A 166 -15.08 1.66 -5.25
CA ASN A 166 -14.54 0.63 -6.16
C ASN A 166 -14.15 1.25 -7.51
N LEU A 167 -15.02 2.09 -8.06
CA LEU A 167 -14.75 2.79 -9.30
C LEU A 167 -13.61 3.79 -9.15
N LEU A 168 -13.57 4.54 -8.04
CA LEU A 168 -12.48 5.46 -7.71
C LEU A 168 -11.13 4.73 -7.68
N ILE A 169 -11.04 3.64 -6.94
CA ILE A 169 -9.82 2.84 -6.78
C ILE A 169 -9.37 2.29 -8.14
N LYS A 170 -10.27 1.66 -8.90
CA LYS A 170 -9.98 1.13 -10.24
C LYS A 170 -9.51 2.22 -11.21
N SER A 171 -10.12 3.41 -11.13
CA SER A 171 -9.78 4.55 -11.99
C SER A 171 -8.37 5.06 -11.70
N LEU A 172 -8.04 5.30 -10.42
CA LEU A 172 -6.71 5.73 -10.00
C LEU A 172 -5.64 4.72 -10.37
N ASP A 173 -5.87 3.44 -10.07
CA ASP A 173 -4.95 2.34 -10.39
C ASP A 173 -4.68 2.25 -11.90
N SER A 174 -5.71 2.37 -12.73
CA SER A 174 -5.58 2.32 -14.19
C SER A 174 -4.77 3.48 -14.74
N VAL A 175 -5.04 4.70 -14.26
CA VAL A 175 -4.28 5.89 -14.64
C VAL A 175 -2.83 5.79 -14.18
N LYS A 176 -2.58 5.33 -12.94
CA LYS A 176 -1.21 5.18 -12.40
C LYS A 176 -0.39 4.16 -13.18
N ARG A 177 -1.01 3.10 -13.70
CA ARG A 177 -0.33 2.12 -14.54
C ARG A 177 -0.08 2.64 -15.95
N ARG A 178 -1.05 3.31 -16.56
CA ARG A 178 -0.92 3.83 -17.93
C ARG A 178 0.01 5.04 -18.02
N PHE A 179 0.02 5.87 -16.98
CA PHE A 179 0.74 7.15 -16.93
C PHE A 179 1.56 7.24 -15.63
N PRO A 180 2.61 6.43 -15.51
CA PRO A 180 3.36 6.28 -14.27
C PRO A 180 4.16 7.53 -13.89
N SER A 181 4.35 8.50 -14.78
CA SER A 181 5.06 9.74 -14.47
C SER A 181 4.13 10.93 -14.29
N SER A 182 2.91 10.93 -14.82
CA SER A 182 1.96 12.05 -14.68
C SER A 182 1.55 12.29 -13.24
N LEU A 183 1.40 13.57 -12.85
CA LEU A 183 0.79 13.92 -11.57
C LEU A 183 -0.72 13.72 -11.63
N ILE A 184 -1.33 13.15 -10.59
CA ILE A 184 -2.79 12.99 -10.52
C ILE A 184 -3.40 14.03 -9.58
N TRP A 185 -4.45 14.72 -10.04
CA TRP A 185 -5.27 15.63 -9.27
C TRP A 185 -6.73 15.19 -9.24
N MET A 186 -7.35 15.29 -8.05
CA MET A 186 -8.77 15.04 -7.85
C MET A 186 -9.44 16.26 -7.20
N PRO A 187 -9.97 17.21 -7.98
CA PRO A 187 -10.53 18.45 -7.46
C PRO A 187 -11.66 18.27 -6.45
N GLY A 188 -11.60 19.00 -5.34
CA GLY A 188 -12.72 19.20 -4.40
C GLY A 188 -12.93 18.12 -3.35
N ILE A 189 -12.09 17.08 -3.33
CA ILE A 189 -12.26 15.95 -2.39
C ILE A 189 -11.20 15.95 -1.29
N SER A 190 -10.11 16.70 -1.46
CA SER A 190 -8.97 16.71 -0.57
C SER A 190 -9.20 17.60 0.66
N GLY A 191 -8.73 17.17 1.81
CA GLY A 191 -8.70 17.89 3.08
C GLY A 191 -7.48 17.46 3.90
N PRO A 192 -7.10 18.23 4.95
CA PRO A 192 -6.03 17.80 5.86
C PRO A 192 -6.27 16.42 6.49
N ASP A 193 -7.54 16.02 6.65
CA ASP A 193 -7.99 14.74 7.21
C ASP A 193 -7.79 13.54 6.29
N ASN A 194 -7.61 13.74 4.99
CA ASN A 194 -7.49 12.64 4.02
C ASN A 194 -6.30 12.78 3.04
N CYS A 195 -5.44 13.79 3.22
CA CYS A 195 -4.26 14.02 2.39
C CYS A 195 -3.39 12.77 2.27
N SER A 196 -3.04 12.13 3.40
CA SER A 196 -2.21 10.93 3.42
C SER A 196 -2.90 9.75 2.72
N LEU A 197 -4.21 9.56 2.91
CA LEU A 197 -4.99 8.50 2.24
C LEU A 197 -5.03 8.72 0.71
N LEU A 198 -5.29 9.94 0.25
CA LEU A 198 -5.32 10.24 -1.17
C LEU A 198 -3.93 10.06 -1.80
N ALA A 199 -2.86 10.50 -1.11
CA ALA A 199 -1.49 10.24 -1.52
C ALA A 199 -1.16 8.74 -1.60
N TRP A 200 -1.60 7.96 -0.59
CA TRP A 200 -1.47 6.50 -0.56
C TRP A 200 -2.14 5.80 -1.75
N MET A 201 -3.31 6.30 -2.16
CA MET A 201 -4.03 5.82 -3.34
C MET A 201 -3.44 6.34 -4.67
N GLY A 202 -2.45 7.24 -4.61
CA GLY A 202 -1.67 7.70 -5.76
C GLY A 202 -1.99 9.10 -6.27
N VAL A 203 -2.81 9.88 -5.56
CA VAL A 203 -3.09 11.29 -5.87
C VAL A 203 -1.90 12.16 -5.46
N ASP A 204 -1.41 13.01 -6.36
CA ASP A 204 -0.21 13.82 -6.14
C ASP A 204 -0.54 15.30 -5.85
N LEU A 205 -1.72 15.76 -6.23
CA LEU A 205 -2.14 17.15 -6.12
C LEU A 205 -3.46 17.26 -5.34
N MET A 206 -3.53 18.25 -4.45
CA MET A 206 -4.66 18.59 -3.58
C MET A 206 -5.17 20.00 -3.92
N ASP A 207 -6.28 20.43 -3.32
CA ASP A 207 -6.80 21.80 -3.47
C ASP A 207 -7.56 22.28 -2.21
N LEU A 208 -7.90 23.57 -2.19
CA LEU A 208 -8.58 24.22 -1.06
C LEU A 208 -10.12 24.15 -1.14
N THR A 209 -10.71 23.62 -2.22
CA THR A 209 -12.16 23.74 -2.51
C THR A 209 -13.03 23.11 -1.42
N ARG A 210 -12.69 21.90 -0.96
CA ARG A 210 -13.44 21.20 0.10
C ARG A 210 -13.42 22.00 1.41
N VAL A 211 -12.25 22.55 1.72
CA VAL A 211 -11.99 23.30 2.94
C VAL A 211 -12.66 24.66 2.92
N LYS A 212 -12.57 25.42 1.82
CA LYS A 212 -13.32 26.67 1.62
C LYS A 212 -14.82 26.46 1.82
N ARG A 213 -15.37 25.40 1.22
CA ARG A 213 -16.79 25.05 1.37
C ARG A 213 -17.15 24.73 2.82
N ALA A 214 -16.29 24.02 3.55
CA ALA A 214 -16.52 23.75 4.97
C ALA A 214 -16.41 25.03 5.83
N PHE A 215 -15.41 25.85 5.55
CA PHE A 215 -15.15 27.10 6.25
C PHE A 215 -16.31 28.08 6.14
N SER A 216 -16.92 28.21 4.94
CA SER A 216 -18.14 29.02 4.73
C SER A 216 -19.34 28.60 5.61
N LYS A 217 -19.29 27.37 6.16
CA LYS A 217 -20.30 26.82 7.10
C LYS A 217 -19.83 26.85 8.55
N GLY A 218 -18.76 27.58 8.87
CA GLY A 218 -18.19 27.67 10.21
C GLY A 218 -17.47 26.39 10.67
N ILE A 219 -16.87 25.65 9.74
CA ILE A 219 -16.19 24.37 10.01
C ILE A 219 -14.73 24.42 9.55
N HIS A 220 -13.80 24.04 10.42
CA HIS A 220 -12.42 23.68 10.06
C HIS A 220 -12.31 22.19 9.76
N ILE A 221 -11.40 21.83 8.86
CA ILE A 221 -10.96 20.46 8.65
C ILE A 221 -9.49 20.36 9.07
N SER A 222 -9.21 19.47 10.01
CA SER A 222 -7.86 19.15 10.49
C SER A 222 -7.49 17.72 10.16
N ALA A 223 -6.28 17.25 10.51
CA ALA A 223 -5.92 15.84 10.37
C ALA A 223 -6.92 14.87 11.06
N PHE A 224 -7.60 15.33 12.12
CA PHE A 224 -8.60 14.56 12.86
C PHE A 224 -10.03 14.70 12.31
N GLY A 225 -10.21 15.39 11.19
CA GLY A 225 -11.52 15.58 10.56
C GLY A 225 -12.14 16.96 10.79
N PRO A 226 -13.41 17.13 10.36
CA PRO A 226 -14.16 18.38 10.44
C PRO A 226 -14.60 18.73 11.88
N ARG A 227 -14.49 20.01 12.26
CA ARG A 227 -14.89 20.54 13.57
C ARG A 227 -15.36 22.00 13.47
N LYS A 228 -16.23 22.44 14.37
CA LYS A 228 -16.65 23.84 14.41
C LYS A 228 -15.46 24.77 14.68
N ILE A 229 -15.51 25.96 14.10
CA ILE A 229 -14.55 27.03 14.42
C ILE A 229 -14.73 27.43 15.88
N ASP A 230 -13.60 27.62 16.57
CA ASP A 230 -13.61 28.09 17.95
C ASP A 230 -14.19 29.52 17.99
N PRO A 231 -15.20 29.79 18.83
CA PRO A 231 -15.83 31.12 18.91
C PRO A 231 -14.87 32.25 19.32
N SER A 232 -13.72 31.93 19.91
CA SER A 232 -12.70 32.92 20.30
C SER A 232 -11.88 33.46 19.12
N LEU A 233 -11.90 32.79 17.97
CA LEU A 233 -11.14 33.20 16.77
C LEU A 233 -11.96 34.13 15.89
N ASN A 234 -11.33 35.18 15.38
CA ASN A 234 -11.92 35.95 14.28
C ASN A 234 -11.78 35.19 12.94
N GLN A 235 -12.43 35.68 11.88
CA GLN A 235 -12.44 34.98 10.59
C GLN A 235 -11.04 34.83 9.97
N THR A 236 -10.19 35.85 10.08
CA THR A 236 -8.83 35.82 9.53
C THR A 236 -7.97 34.80 10.28
N GLU A 237 -7.96 34.85 11.61
CA GLU A 237 -7.24 33.89 12.45
C GLU A 237 -7.72 32.45 12.23
N ALA A 238 -9.03 32.27 12.07
CA ALA A 238 -9.61 30.98 11.76
C ALA A 238 -9.11 30.45 10.41
N TRP A 239 -9.10 31.30 9.37
CA TRP A 239 -8.60 30.92 8.05
C TRP A 239 -7.10 30.62 8.04
N ASP A 240 -6.29 31.43 8.71
CA ASP A 240 -4.85 31.20 8.85
C ASP A 240 -4.58 29.85 9.53
N LYS A 241 -5.35 29.52 10.59
CA LYS A 241 -5.30 28.22 11.26
C LYS A 241 -5.71 27.07 10.34
N GLN A 242 -6.68 27.29 9.45
CA GLN A 242 -7.08 26.30 8.46
C GLN A 242 -5.99 26.04 7.40
N ILE A 243 -5.30 27.07 6.94
CA ILE A 243 -4.13 26.94 6.05
C ILE A 243 -2.99 26.23 6.76
N HIS A 244 -2.78 26.52 8.04
CA HIS A 244 -1.78 25.83 8.87
C HIS A 244 -2.02 24.32 8.92
N PHE A 245 -3.25 23.86 9.17
CA PHE A 245 -3.58 22.41 9.14
C PHE A 245 -3.27 21.75 7.80
N TRP A 246 -3.45 22.48 6.69
CA TRP A 246 -3.08 21.99 5.37
C TRP A 246 -1.58 21.80 5.20
N LYS A 247 -0.80 22.80 5.63
CA LYS A 247 0.67 22.73 5.56
C LYS A 247 1.22 21.59 6.41
N GLU A 248 0.74 21.47 7.65
CA GLU A 248 1.12 20.35 8.54
C GLU A 248 0.84 19.00 7.89
N SER A 249 -0.39 18.78 7.42
CA SER A 249 -0.78 17.49 6.82
C SER A 249 0.04 17.14 5.56
N ILE A 250 0.37 18.14 4.73
CA ILE A 250 1.25 17.93 3.57
C ILE A 250 2.67 17.58 4.00
N TYR A 251 3.24 18.30 4.98
CA TYR A 251 4.61 18.05 5.45
C TYR A 251 4.73 16.69 6.13
N GLU A 252 3.80 16.34 7.03
CA GLU A 252 3.74 15.02 7.66
C GLU A 252 3.60 13.90 6.62
N THR A 253 2.76 14.09 5.60
CA THR A 253 2.61 13.13 4.51
C THR A 253 3.93 12.94 3.75
N ARG A 254 4.62 14.04 3.41
CA ARG A 254 5.91 13.98 2.71
C ARG A 254 6.99 13.31 3.56
N GLU A 255 7.11 13.67 4.83
CA GLU A 255 8.05 13.05 5.77
C GLU A 255 7.82 11.55 5.88
N ALA A 256 6.58 11.11 6.07
CA ALA A 256 6.27 9.70 6.16
C ALA A 256 6.54 8.92 4.87
N ILE A 257 6.39 9.54 3.69
CA ILE A 257 6.82 8.91 2.41
C ILE A 257 8.34 8.76 2.35
N ARG A 258 9.11 9.74 2.81
CA ARG A 258 10.58 9.67 2.83
C ARG A 258 11.08 8.57 3.77
N ASP A 259 10.45 8.48 4.93
CA ASP A 259 10.80 7.51 5.97
C ASP A 259 10.29 6.10 5.66
N GLY A 260 9.35 5.97 4.72
CA GLY A 260 8.76 4.69 4.36
C GLY A 260 7.74 4.18 5.38
N ASN A 261 7.03 5.12 6.03
CA ASN A 261 6.05 4.89 7.07
C ASN A 261 4.71 5.59 6.78
N ILE A 262 4.39 5.93 5.52
CA ILE A 262 3.12 6.63 5.21
C ILE A 262 1.90 5.81 5.64
N ARG A 263 1.99 4.47 5.62
CA ARG A 263 0.90 3.58 6.08
C ARG A 263 0.44 3.93 7.50
N ARG A 264 1.36 4.25 8.42
CA ARG A 264 1.04 4.64 9.80
C ARG A 264 0.15 5.88 9.85
N ILE A 265 0.50 6.92 9.09
CA ILE A 265 -0.26 8.17 9.06
C ILE A 265 -1.59 7.99 8.32
N VAL A 266 -1.64 7.13 7.31
CA VAL A 266 -2.88 6.78 6.60
C VAL A 266 -3.88 6.12 7.56
N GLU A 267 -3.44 5.10 8.31
CA GLU A 267 -4.31 4.42 9.27
C GLU A 267 -4.82 5.39 10.36
N ALA A 268 -3.94 6.26 10.89
CA ALA A 268 -4.33 7.26 11.87
C ALA A 268 -5.32 8.30 11.31
N SER A 269 -5.06 8.87 10.13
CA SER A 269 -5.92 9.91 9.54
C SER A 269 -7.26 9.34 9.06
N CYS A 270 -7.31 8.07 8.66
CA CYS A 270 -8.56 7.44 8.21
C CYS A 270 -9.63 7.38 9.31
N LEU A 271 -9.24 7.36 10.58
CA LEU A 271 -10.17 7.36 11.71
C LEU A 271 -10.97 8.68 11.83
N SER A 272 -10.61 9.72 11.06
CA SER A 272 -11.37 10.96 10.96
C SER A 272 -12.77 10.80 10.35
N SER A 273 -13.02 9.76 9.55
CA SER A 273 -14.35 9.52 8.99
C SER A 273 -14.63 8.04 8.63
N PRO A 274 -15.88 7.57 8.77
CA PRO A 274 -16.25 6.22 8.33
C PRO A 274 -15.98 5.95 6.84
N ARG A 275 -16.09 6.99 5.99
CA ARG A 275 -15.82 6.89 4.55
C ARG A 275 -14.34 6.67 4.26
N SER A 276 -13.45 7.32 5.00
CA SER A 276 -12.00 7.11 4.85
C SER A 276 -11.60 5.69 5.25
N VAL A 277 -12.11 5.17 6.39
CA VAL A 277 -11.89 3.79 6.81
C VAL A 277 -12.41 2.78 5.77
N GLN A 278 -13.65 2.97 5.30
CA GLN A 278 -14.25 2.13 4.25
C GLN A 278 -13.38 2.10 2.99
N ARG A 279 -12.89 3.27 2.57
CA ARG A 279 -12.08 3.42 1.35
C ARG A 279 -10.72 2.74 1.49
N LEU A 280 -10.04 2.89 2.63
CA LEU A 280 -8.78 2.20 2.89
C LEU A 280 -8.95 0.68 2.79
N ARG A 281 -9.97 0.13 3.45
CA ARG A 281 -10.26 -1.32 3.42
C ARG A 281 -10.54 -1.85 2.01
N ARG A 282 -11.34 -1.11 1.23
CA ARG A 282 -11.61 -1.47 -0.18
C ARG A 282 -10.36 -1.39 -1.04
N HIS A 283 -9.53 -0.37 -0.83
CA HIS A 283 -8.26 -0.22 -1.53
C HIS A 283 -7.31 -1.38 -1.20
N ASP A 284 -7.17 -1.73 0.09
CA ASP A 284 -6.32 -2.84 0.52
C ASP A 284 -6.80 -4.19 -0.02
N ASN A 285 -8.10 -4.45 -0.04
CA ASN A 285 -8.64 -5.66 -0.66
C ASN A 285 -8.31 -5.72 -2.16
N PHE A 286 -8.57 -4.64 -2.89
CA PHE A 286 -8.27 -4.56 -4.32
C PHE A 286 -6.78 -4.75 -4.62
N MET A 287 -5.91 -4.10 -3.84
CA MET A 287 -4.46 -4.23 -3.99
C MET A 287 -3.94 -5.60 -3.57
N SER A 288 -4.60 -6.27 -2.62
CA SER A 288 -4.29 -7.66 -2.23
C SER A 288 -4.58 -8.65 -3.36
N GLU A 289 -5.72 -8.49 -4.05
CA GLU A 289 -6.06 -9.31 -5.22
C GLU A 289 -4.99 -9.18 -6.32
N ILE A 290 -4.55 -7.94 -6.60
CA ILE A 290 -3.46 -7.69 -7.54
C ILE A 290 -2.16 -8.31 -7.02
N ALA A 291 -1.80 -8.09 -5.76
CA ALA A 291 -0.54 -8.52 -5.19
C ALA A 291 -0.33 -10.04 -5.25
N ILE A 292 -1.40 -10.81 -5.08
CA ILE A 292 -1.40 -12.27 -5.20
C ILE A 292 -1.01 -12.71 -6.62
N SER A 293 -1.45 -11.98 -7.65
CA SER A 293 -1.15 -12.29 -9.05
C SER A 293 0.16 -11.68 -9.55
N ASP A 294 0.43 -10.43 -9.16
CA ASP A 294 1.55 -9.61 -9.60
C ASP A 294 1.89 -8.59 -8.49
N PRO A 295 2.79 -8.93 -7.55
CA PRO A 295 3.17 -8.04 -6.45
C PRO A 295 3.81 -6.73 -6.93
N GLY A 296 4.46 -6.73 -8.10
CA GLY A 296 5.04 -5.55 -8.70
C GLY A 296 3.98 -4.53 -9.11
N LYS A 297 2.89 -5.00 -9.73
CA LYS A 297 1.74 -4.14 -10.07
C LYS A 297 0.97 -3.64 -8.86
N ALA A 298 1.05 -4.33 -7.73
CA ALA A 298 0.53 -3.84 -6.45
C ALA A 298 1.47 -2.82 -5.76
N GLY A 299 2.61 -2.50 -6.37
CA GLY A 299 3.60 -1.59 -5.81
C GLY A 299 4.35 -2.15 -4.61
N LEU A 300 4.33 -3.48 -4.42
CA LEU A 300 5.11 -4.14 -3.36
C LEU A 300 6.58 -4.21 -3.77
N ALA A 301 7.46 -3.76 -2.87
CA ALA A 301 8.89 -3.85 -3.08
C ALA A 301 9.38 -5.29 -2.88
N SER A 302 10.26 -5.76 -3.78
CA SER A 302 10.94 -7.06 -3.65
C SER A 302 12.10 -7.01 -2.66
N THR A 303 12.69 -5.81 -2.45
CA THR A 303 13.81 -5.58 -1.55
C THR A 303 13.60 -4.30 -0.75
N MET A 304 13.95 -4.32 0.54
CA MET A 304 13.88 -3.14 1.40
C MET A 304 15.29 -2.69 1.82
N PRO A 305 15.51 -1.37 2.00
CA PRO A 305 16.72 -0.87 2.63
C PRO A 305 16.94 -1.50 4.02
N PRO A 306 18.21 -1.74 4.42
CA PRO A 306 18.50 -2.19 5.77
C PRO A 306 17.90 -1.25 6.83
N GLY A 307 17.34 -1.82 7.90
CA GLY A 307 16.75 -1.06 9.00
C GLY A 307 15.26 -0.70 8.84
N ARG A 308 14.66 -0.92 7.67
CA ARG A 308 13.20 -0.75 7.50
C ARG A 308 12.45 -1.78 8.36
N VAL A 309 11.45 -1.31 9.10
CA VAL A 309 10.55 -2.15 9.91
C VAL A 309 9.12 -1.97 9.41
N LEU A 310 8.40 -3.07 9.19
CA LEU A 310 6.95 -3.01 8.97
C LEU A 310 6.25 -2.82 10.32
N GLU A 311 5.72 -1.63 10.57
CA GLU A 311 4.95 -1.33 11.78
C GLU A 311 3.52 -1.86 11.68
N CYS A 312 3.16 -2.81 12.55
CA CYS A 312 1.83 -3.42 12.60
C CYS A 312 1.08 -2.91 13.84
N ASN A 313 0.88 -1.60 13.92
CA ASN A 313 0.34 -0.94 15.11
C ASN A 313 -1.19 -1.04 15.23
N SER A 314 -1.89 -1.34 14.12
CA SER A 314 -3.35 -1.42 14.09
C SER A 314 -3.85 -2.76 13.56
N ARG A 315 -5.13 -3.05 13.81
CA ARG A 315 -5.80 -4.22 13.25
C ARG A 315 -5.93 -4.13 11.74
N ASP A 316 -6.08 -2.92 11.18
CA ASP A 316 -6.22 -2.72 9.73
C ASP A 316 -4.91 -3.09 9.00
N THR A 317 -3.74 -3.07 9.67
CA THR A 317 -2.49 -3.54 9.06
C THR A 317 -2.55 -5.03 8.69
N ARG A 318 -3.39 -5.85 9.35
CA ARG A 318 -3.54 -7.28 9.00
C ARG A 318 -4.06 -7.50 7.59
N ASP A 319 -4.83 -6.54 7.10
CA ASP A 319 -5.38 -6.54 5.75
C ASP A 319 -4.45 -5.87 4.73
N ASP A 320 -3.24 -5.44 5.16
CA ASP A 320 -2.28 -4.84 4.25
C ASP A 320 -1.89 -5.84 3.13
N PRO A 321 -1.86 -5.39 1.86
CA PRO A 321 -1.53 -6.23 0.71
C PRO A 321 -0.21 -7.01 0.84
N LEU A 322 0.80 -6.48 1.53
CA LEU A 322 2.07 -7.15 1.76
C LEU A 322 1.91 -8.39 2.67
N ILE A 323 1.06 -8.28 3.70
CA ILE A 323 0.77 -9.36 4.64
C ILE A 323 -0.09 -10.42 3.94
N ARG A 324 -1.14 -10.01 3.22
CA ARG A 324 -1.98 -10.93 2.44
C ARG A 324 -1.18 -11.68 1.37
N TYR A 325 -0.28 -10.98 0.67
CA TYR A 325 0.62 -11.59 -0.29
C TYR A 325 1.59 -12.59 0.36
N TRP A 326 2.18 -12.25 1.50
CA TRP A 326 3.00 -13.19 2.27
C TRP A 326 2.22 -14.45 2.63
N GLN A 327 1.03 -14.28 3.21
CA GLN A 327 0.19 -15.38 3.65
C GLN A 327 -0.16 -16.30 2.48
N ASP A 328 -0.60 -15.74 1.34
CA ASP A 328 -0.93 -16.51 0.14
C ASP A 328 0.28 -17.27 -0.42
N ARG A 329 1.41 -16.57 -0.60
CA ARG A 329 2.63 -17.13 -1.18
C ARG A 329 3.19 -18.27 -0.32
N VAL A 330 3.28 -18.09 0.99
CA VAL A 330 3.78 -19.15 1.89
C VAL A 330 2.83 -20.34 1.89
N THR A 331 1.53 -20.09 2.00
CA THR A 331 0.51 -21.16 2.04
C THR A 331 0.52 -22.02 0.78
N LYS A 332 0.61 -21.40 -0.40
CA LYS A 332 0.53 -22.11 -1.68
C LYS A 332 1.86 -22.70 -2.13
N ASN A 333 2.98 -22.00 -1.90
CA ASN A 333 4.22 -22.31 -2.62
C ASN A 333 5.30 -22.92 -1.72
N TRP A 334 5.31 -22.64 -0.41
CA TRP A 334 6.36 -23.15 0.46
C TRP A 334 6.26 -24.67 0.57
N ASN A 335 7.39 -25.36 0.46
CA ASN A 335 7.51 -26.79 0.75
C ASN A 335 8.72 -26.99 1.65
N PRO A 336 8.63 -27.88 2.65
CA PRO A 336 9.80 -28.23 3.42
C PRO A 336 10.87 -28.86 2.53
N ASN A 337 12.12 -28.79 2.95
CA ASN A 337 13.17 -29.50 2.25
C ASN A 337 12.93 -31.01 2.33
N PRO A 338 13.41 -31.83 1.38
CA PRO A 338 13.13 -33.27 1.37
C PRO A 338 13.45 -33.99 2.68
N HIS A 339 14.56 -33.60 3.33
CA HIS A 339 14.99 -34.15 4.61
C HIS A 339 14.19 -33.65 5.83
N GLN A 340 13.25 -32.72 5.64
CA GLN A 340 12.40 -32.10 6.68
C GLN A 340 10.90 -32.34 6.44
N SER A 341 10.55 -33.22 5.51
CA SER A 341 9.18 -33.36 4.99
C SER A 341 8.22 -34.14 5.89
N LYS A 342 8.73 -34.95 6.83
CA LYS A 342 7.88 -35.83 7.67
C LYS A 342 7.42 -35.19 8.96
N ILE A 343 8.27 -34.41 9.63
CA ILE A 343 8.01 -33.86 10.97
C ILE A 343 8.07 -32.33 10.89
N ALA A 344 7.03 -31.67 11.40
CA ALA A 344 7.04 -30.22 11.62
C ALA A 344 7.03 -29.89 13.12
N VAL A 345 7.80 -28.88 13.51
CA VAL A 345 7.84 -28.30 14.85
C VAL A 345 7.31 -26.87 14.78
N LEU A 346 6.19 -26.61 15.44
CA LEU A 346 5.59 -25.29 15.54
C LEU A 346 6.19 -24.54 16.73
N LEU A 347 6.77 -23.37 16.50
CA LEU A 347 7.44 -22.56 17.52
C LEU A 347 6.72 -21.20 17.68
N PRO A 348 6.76 -20.58 18.87
CA PRO A 348 6.29 -19.21 19.02
C PRO A 348 7.25 -18.24 18.32
N CYS A 349 6.79 -17.02 18.06
CA CYS A 349 7.63 -15.93 17.56
C CYS A 349 8.58 -15.37 18.63
N SER A 350 9.45 -14.43 18.23
CA SER A 350 10.31 -13.66 19.14
C SER A 350 10.41 -12.21 18.71
N ALA A 351 10.67 -11.31 19.66
CA ALA A 351 10.86 -9.89 19.40
C ALA A 351 12.04 -9.60 18.45
N VAL A 352 13.14 -10.36 18.58
CA VAL A 352 14.32 -10.23 17.73
C VAL A 352 14.13 -11.02 16.43
N LYS A 353 14.16 -10.33 15.29
CA LYS A 353 14.13 -10.93 13.94
C LYS A 353 15.48 -10.73 13.22
N PRO A 354 15.91 -11.66 12.36
CA PRO A 354 15.33 -13.00 12.14
C PRO A 354 15.39 -13.87 13.41
N TYR A 355 14.34 -14.67 13.65
CA TYR A 355 14.13 -15.31 14.96
C TYR A 355 15.29 -16.19 15.41
N ARG A 356 16.04 -16.80 14.48
CA ARG A 356 17.21 -17.60 14.83
C ARG A 356 18.25 -16.88 15.70
N LYS A 357 18.31 -15.55 15.63
CA LYS A 357 19.23 -14.73 16.42
C LYS A 357 18.76 -14.47 17.85
N SER A 358 17.49 -14.77 18.15
CA SER A 358 16.94 -14.55 19.50
C SER A 358 17.46 -15.58 20.51
N PRO A 359 17.60 -15.21 21.80
CA PRO A 359 17.97 -16.15 22.87
C PRO A 359 16.99 -17.33 22.99
N SER A 360 15.68 -17.08 22.90
CA SER A 360 14.65 -18.12 23.01
C SER A 360 14.80 -19.18 21.92
N HIS A 361 15.00 -18.77 20.66
CA HIS A 361 15.19 -19.72 19.57
C HIS A 361 16.54 -20.45 19.62
N SER A 362 17.56 -19.88 20.29
CA SER A 362 18.77 -20.63 20.59
C SER A 362 18.47 -21.85 21.47
N ARG A 363 17.64 -21.66 22.51
CA ARG A 363 17.21 -22.73 23.41
C ARG A 363 16.33 -23.76 22.69
N PHE A 364 15.38 -23.31 21.86
CA PHE A 364 14.55 -24.22 21.05
C PHE A 364 15.39 -25.09 20.13
N ARG A 365 16.37 -24.52 19.42
CA ARG A 365 17.25 -25.31 18.54
C ARG A 365 18.10 -26.33 19.31
N ASN A 366 18.54 -25.98 20.51
CA ASN A 366 19.28 -26.91 21.36
C ASN A 366 18.39 -28.08 21.82
N ALA A 367 17.11 -27.83 22.13
CA ALA A 367 16.16 -28.87 22.48
C ALA A 367 15.76 -29.74 21.27
N ILE A 368 15.52 -29.13 20.11
CA ILE A 368 15.17 -29.85 18.88
C ILE A 368 16.33 -30.73 18.41
N ASN A 369 17.57 -30.19 18.43
CA ASN A 369 18.82 -30.87 18.08
C ASN A 369 18.79 -31.74 16.80
N SER A 370 17.94 -31.42 15.84
CA SER A 370 17.77 -32.16 14.60
C SER A 370 17.64 -31.21 13.42
N ARG A 371 18.32 -31.51 12.31
CA ARG A 371 18.17 -30.82 11.02
C ARG A 371 17.14 -31.49 10.13
N SER A 372 16.60 -32.63 10.57
CA SER A 372 15.68 -33.48 9.81
C SER A 372 14.21 -33.12 10.04
N VAL A 373 13.94 -32.05 10.79
CA VAL A 373 12.59 -31.56 11.08
C VAL A 373 12.39 -30.17 10.47
N SER A 374 11.16 -29.85 10.09
CA SER A 374 10.77 -28.51 9.65
C SER A 374 10.45 -27.63 10.86
N GLU A 375 11.07 -26.46 10.96
CA GLU A 375 10.73 -25.47 11.97
C GLU A 375 9.82 -24.39 11.36
N ILE A 376 8.65 -24.16 11.98
CA ILE A 376 7.64 -23.20 11.52
C ILE A 376 7.27 -22.29 12.69
N MET A 377 7.48 -20.98 12.54
CA MET A 377 7.11 -20.01 13.57
C MET A 377 5.66 -19.57 13.37
N ILE A 378 4.91 -19.57 14.47
CA ILE A 378 3.56 -19.04 14.55
C ILE A 378 3.63 -17.58 15.02
N THR A 379 3.03 -16.67 14.26
CA THR A 379 3.08 -15.23 14.57
C THR A 379 1.87 -14.47 14.01
N ALA A 380 1.57 -13.32 14.58
CA ALA A 380 0.80 -12.28 13.92
C ALA A 380 1.75 -11.20 13.34
N PRO A 381 1.34 -10.44 12.32
CA PRO A 381 0.17 -10.66 11.46
C PRO A 381 0.44 -11.67 10.32
N LEU A 382 1.67 -12.15 10.18
CA LEU A 382 2.09 -13.01 9.05
C LEU A 382 1.48 -14.43 9.06
N GLY A 383 0.90 -14.85 10.18
CA GLY A 383 0.36 -16.19 10.40
C GLY A 383 1.47 -17.20 10.68
N ILE A 384 2.19 -17.59 9.62
CA ILE A 384 3.27 -18.56 9.72
C ILE A 384 4.53 -18.09 8.99
N VAL A 385 5.68 -18.44 9.54
CA VAL A 385 6.99 -18.16 8.97
C VAL A 385 7.85 -19.42 9.05
N PRO A 386 8.08 -20.12 7.94
CA PRO A 386 9.07 -21.18 7.88
C PRO A 386 10.50 -20.70 8.20
N ARG A 387 11.31 -21.51 8.87
CA ARG A 387 12.66 -21.16 9.34
C ARG A 387 13.65 -20.78 8.24
N ASP A 388 13.48 -21.31 7.05
CA ASP A 388 14.27 -20.94 5.87
C ASP A 388 13.84 -19.57 5.31
N LEU A 389 12.57 -19.19 5.43
CA LEU A 389 12.03 -17.92 4.92
C LEU A 389 12.11 -16.76 5.92
N GLU A 390 12.50 -16.98 7.19
CA GLU A 390 12.54 -15.93 8.22
C GLU A 390 13.50 -14.75 7.91
N VAL A 391 14.38 -14.90 6.92
CA VAL A 391 15.31 -13.87 6.46
C VAL A 391 14.73 -12.99 5.35
N LEU A 392 13.57 -13.36 4.79
CA LEU A 392 12.88 -12.62 3.75
C LEU A 392 11.97 -11.54 4.32
N TRP A 393 11.83 -10.45 3.58
CA TRP A 393 10.86 -9.40 3.89
C TRP A 393 9.41 -9.90 3.65
N PRO A 394 8.44 -9.60 4.54
CA PRO A 394 8.56 -8.82 5.78
C PRO A 394 8.94 -9.60 7.04
N ALA A 395 9.03 -10.93 7.00
CA ALA A 395 9.30 -11.76 8.19
C ALA A 395 10.61 -11.42 8.91
N SER A 396 11.61 -10.92 8.18
CA SER A 396 12.90 -10.52 8.74
C SER A 396 12.87 -9.22 9.54
N SER A 397 11.84 -8.38 9.37
CA SER A 397 11.78 -7.05 9.97
C SER A 397 10.36 -6.47 10.03
N TYR A 398 9.59 -6.91 11.02
CA TYR A 398 8.30 -6.31 11.38
C TYR A 398 8.21 -6.12 12.88
N ASP A 399 7.37 -5.18 13.31
CA ASP A 399 7.05 -4.96 14.72
C ASP A 399 5.54 -4.94 14.94
N ILE A 400 5.12 -5.47 16.08
CA ILE A 400 3.71 -5.59 16.46
C ILE A 400 3.60 -5.48 17.98
N PRO A 401 2.67 -4.67 18.52
CA PRO A 401 2.40 -4.65 19.95
C PRO A 401 1.80 -6.00 20.38
N VAL A 402 2.43 -6.65 21.35
CA VAL A 402 1.96 -7.94 21.89
C VAL A 402 1.52 -7.79 23.34
N ILE A 403 0.34 -8.33 23.65
CA ILE A 403 -0.17 -8.44 25.03
C ILE A 403 -0.19 -9.88 25.55
N GLY A 404 0.13 -10.86 24.69
CA GLY A 404 0.11 -12.29 25.02
C GLY A 404 -1.21 -12.99 24.68
N ASP A 405 -2.24 -12.24 24.27
CA ASP A 405 -3.53 -12.78 23.85
C ASP A 405 -3.64 -12.85 22.33
N TRP A 406 -4.28 -13.91 21.84
CA TRP A 406 -4.61 -14.10 20.44
C TRP A 406 -6.07 -13.82 20.20
N ASP A 407 -6.39 -13.13 19.11
CA ASP A 407 -7.78 -13.02 18.69
C ASP A 407 -8.20 -14.07 17.66
N VAL A 408 -9.52 -14.15 17.45
CA VAL A 408 -10.16 -15.16 16.60
C VAL A 408 -9.69 -15.06 15.15
N ASP A 409 -9.45 -13.85 14.62
CA ASP A 409 -9.03 -13.66 13.23
C ASP A 409 -7.58 -14.09 13.02
N GLU A 410 -6.70 -13.81 13.99
CA GLU A 410 -5.32 -14.28 14.00
C GLU A 410 -5.26 -15.82 14.05
N LEU A 411 -6.01 -16.42 14.98
CA LEU A 411 -6.09 -17.88 15.12
C LEU A 411 -6.66 -18.53 13.85
N SER A 412 -7.72 -17.96 13.28
CA SER A 412 -8.34 -18.44 12.04
C SER A 412 -7.35 -18.41 10.87
N THR A 413 -6.58 -17.32 10.74
CA THR A 413 -5.54 -17.18 9.71
C THR A 413 -4.49 -18.27 9.87
N ILE A 414 -3.93 -18.43 11.08
CA ILE A 414 -2.89 -19.42 11.37
C ILE A 414 -3.39 -20.85 11.09
N LYS A 415 -4.56 -21.21 11.62
CA LYS A 415 -5.16 -22.54 11.44
C LYS A 415 -5.42 -22.85 9.96
N THR A 416 -5.94 -21.87 9.21
CA THR A 416 -6.19 -22.01 7.77
C THR A 416 -4.90 -22.22 6.98
N MET A 417 -3.85 -21.45 7.27
CA MET A 417 -2.56 -21.59 6.60
C MET A 417 -1.91 -22.94 6.90
N LEU A 418 -1.89 -23.34 8.17
CA LEU A 418 -1.32 -24.63 8.60
C LEU A 418 -2.08 -25.80 7.98
N SER A 419 -3.41 -25.78 8.00
CA SER A 419 -4.25 -26.81 7.40
C SER A 419 -3.94 -27.00 5.91
N LYS A 420 -3.90 -25.91 5.13
CA LYS A 420 -3.59 -25.95 3.69
C LYS A 420 -2.17 -26.40 3.38
N ILE A 421 -1.20 -26.04 4.22
CA ILE A 421 0.17 -26.53 4.07
C ILE A 421 0.23 -28.01 4.40
N ASN A 422 -0.37 -28.43 5.51
CA ASN A 422 -0.35 -29.82 5.94
C ASN A 422 -1.04 -30.74 4.93
N SER A 423 -2.18 -30.34 4.36
CA SER A 423 -2.87 -31.12 3.33
C SER A 423 -2.05 -31.32 2.05
N ARG A 424 -1.13 -30.39 1.74
CA ARG A 424 -0.26 -30.46 0.57
C ARG A 424 1.05 -31.19 0.83
N VAL A 425 1.64 -30.95 2.00
CA VAL A 425 2.93 -31.54 2.40
C VAL A 425 2.75 -32.96 2.91
N GLY A 426 1.70 -33.22 3.70
CA GLY A 426 1.44 -34.48 4.36
C GLY A 426 2.44 -34.76 5.48
N PHE A 427 2.52 -33.90 6.49
CA PHE A 427 3.34 -34.21 7.67
C PHE A 427 2.76 -35.42 8.39
N GLU A 428 3.63 -36.35 8.76
CA GLU A 428 3.28 -37.53 9.56
C GLU A 428 2.97 -37.12 10.99
N VAL A 429 3.79 -36.20 11.53
CA VAL A 429 3.68 -35.68 12.90
C VAL A 429 3.95 -34.19 12.94
N VAL A 430 3.12 -33.48 13.70
CA VAL A 430 3.29 -32.06 14.02
C VAL A 430 3.49 -31.91 15.52
N ILE A 431 4.69 -31.50 15.91
CA ILE A 431 5.05 -31.21 17.29
C ILE A 431 4.72 -29.74 17.55
N ASN A 432 3.67 -29.49 18.31
CA ASN A 432 3.22 -28.15 18.65
C ASN A 432 3.91 -27.65 19.93
N HIS A 433 4.75 -26.64 19.79
CA HIS A 433 5.39 -25.91 20.89
C HIS A 433 5.00 -24.42 20.90
N SER A 434 4.03 -24.04 20.06
CA SER A 434 3.66 -22.64 19.82
C SER A 434 2.82 -22.03 20.95
N GLY A 435 2.07 -22.85 21.69
CA GLY A 435 1.16 -22.42 22.75
C GLY A 435 -0.21 -21.96 22.28
N ILE A 436 -0.56 -22.25 21.02
CA ILE A 436 -1.94 -22.18 20.53
C ILE A 436 -2.44 -23.60 20.27
N GLU A 437 -3.74 -23.83 20.44
CA GLU A 437 -4.37 -25.10 20.14
C GLU A 437 -4.48 -25.28 18.61
N ILE A 438 -3.87 -26.36 18.11
CA ILE A 438 -3.81 -26.71 16.70
C ILE A 438 -4.32 -28.13 16.53
N GLU A 439 -5.31 -28.28 15.65
CA GLU A 439 -5.84 -29.56 15.21
C GLU A 439 -5.68 -29.64 13.70
N LEU A 440 -5.20 -30.78 13.21
CA LEU A 440 -4.98 -31.03 11.79
C LEU A 440 -5.59 -32.38 11.44
N GLU A 441 -6.50 -32.38 10.47
CA GLU A 441 -7.17 -33.60 10.03
C GLU A 441 -6.16 -34.61 9.47
N GLY A 442 -6.21 -35.84 9.98
CA GLY A 442 -5.35 -36.93 9.51
C GLY A 442 -3.88 -36.85 9.95
N THR A 443 -3.50 -35.90 10.81
CA THR A 443 -2.11 -35.74 11.28
C THR A 443 -2.04 -35.76 12.79
N VAL A 444 -1.07 -36.50 13.34
CA VAL A 444 -0.84 -36.55 14.79
C VAL A 444 -0.23 -35.23 15.25
N VAL A 445 -0.91 -34.54 16.16
CA VAL A 445 -0.42 -33.30 16.78
C VAL A 445 -0.03 -33.57 18.23
N ILE A 446 1.23 -33.29 18.58
CA ILE A 446 1.78 -33.51 19.93
C ILE A 446 2.03 -32.14 20.58
N ASP A 447 1.27 -31.78 21.62
CA ASP A 447 1.52 -30.56 22.39
C ASP A 447 2.64 -30.76 23.42
N THR A 448 3.74 -30.05 23.21
CA THR A 448 4.94 -30.08 24.07
C THR A 448 5.06 -28.83 24.95
N ARG A 449 4.20 -27.82 24.76
CA ARG A 449 4.20 -26.61 25.59
C ARG A 449 3.19 -26.74 26.72
N GLY A 450 1.98 -27.24 26.47
CA GLY A 450 0.93 -27.30 27.49
C GLY A 450 0.71 -25.94 28.16
N LEU A 451 0.63 -25.91 29.50
CA LEU A 451 0.45 -24.69 30.29
C LEU A 451 1.75 -23.94 30.61
N ASP A 452 2.90 -24.50 30.23
CA ASP A 452 4.19 -23.91 30.57
C ASP A 452 4.57 -22.75 29.63
N SER A 453 5.48 -21.90 30.11
CA SER A 453 6.20 -20.99 29.21
C SER A 453 7.05 -21.79 28.22
N ALA A 454 7.12 -21.34 26.97
CA ALA A 454 7.88 -22.03 25.92
C ALA A 454 9.36 -22.24 26.32
N GLY A 455 9.94 -21.31 27.07
CA GLY A 455 11.31 -21.39 27.56
C GLY A 455 11.48 -22.11 28.90
N SER A 456 10.48 -22.82 29.43
CA SER A 456 10.65 -23.60 30.66
C SER A 456 11.46 -24.87 30.40
N GLU A 457 12.16 -25.36 31.42
CA GLU A 457 12.94 -26.60 31.30
C GLU A 457 12.03 -27.81 31.03
N SER A 458 10.88 -27.89 31.69
CA SER A 458 9.86 -28.92 31.47
C SER A 458 9.35 -28.96 30.03
N ALA A 459 9.01 -27.81 29.45
CA ALA A 459 8.55 -27.75 28.06
C ALA A 459 9.65 -28.07 27.05
N LEU A 460 10.89 -27.65 27.32
CA LEU A 460 12.04 -27.96 26.46
C LEU A 460 12.41 -29.45 26.51
N ASN A 461 12.29 -30.10 27.67
CA ASN A 461 12.51 -31.54 27.79
C ASN A 461 11.46 -32.33 27.01
N ARG A 462 10.17 -31.97 27.16
CA ARG A 462 9.08 -32.57 26.36
C ARG A 462 9.29 -32.36 24.86
N LEU A 463 9.76 -31.17 24.45
CA LEU A 463 10.10 -30.89 23.05
C LEU A 463 11.24 -31.79 22.55
N SER A 464 12.31 -31.92 23.35
CA SER A 464 13.46 -32.76 23.02
C SER A 464 13.08 -34.24 22.90
N GLU A 465 12.31 -34.76 23.85
CA GLU A 465 11.81 -36.14 23.85
C GLU A 465 10.95 -36.41 22.61
N ALA A 466 9.93 -35.58 22.36
CA ALA A 466 9.04 -35.74 21.21
C ALA A 466 9.79 -35.68 19.87
N VAL A 467 10.78 -34.78 19.73
CA VAL A 467 11.58 -34.71 18.49
C VAL A 467 12.44 -35.96 18.35
N CYS A 468 13.14 -36.38 19.41
CA CYS A 468 14.02 -37.54 19.41
C CYS A 468 13.26 -38.82 19.04
N GLU A 469 12.16 -39.10 19.73
CA GLU A 469 11.32 -40.28 19.51
C GLU A 469 10.79 -40.35 18.07
N ASN A 470 10.31 -39.24 17.52
CA ASN A 470 9.75 -39.23 16.17
C ASN A 470 10.84 -39.29 15.09
N VAL A 471 11.99 -38.63 15.29
CA VAL A 471 13.13 -38.73 14.37
C VAL A 471 13.62 -40.18 14.28
N GLU A 472 13.71 -40.88 15.41
CA GLU A 472 14.07 -42.30 15.47
C GLU A 472 13.00 -43.20 14.84
N SER A 473 11.73 -43.04 15.21
CA SER A 473 10.59 -43.83 14.73
C SER A 473 10.45 -43.79 13.20
N TYR A 474 10.61 -42.61 12.60
CA TYR A 474 10.53 -42.44 11.15
C TYR A 474 11.86 -42.69 10.40
N GLY A 475 12.91 -43.10 11.11
CA GLY A 475 14.23 -43.43 10.55
C GLY A 475 14.91 -42.27 9.84
N LEU A 476 14.70 -41.04 10.34
CA LEU A 476 15.21 -39.83 9.70
C LEU A 476 16.72 -39.68 9.92
N LYS A 477 17.46 -39.43 8.85
CA LYS A 477 18.91 -39.25 8.90
C LYS A 477 19.27 -37.79 8.96
N GLU A 478 20.15 -37.44 9.90
CA GLU A 478 20.71 -36.11 10.00
C GLU A 478 21.51 -35.73 8.75
N PRO A 479 21.06 -34.74 7.95
CA PRO A 479 21.81 -34.28 6.80
C PRO A 479 23.11 -33.59 7.24
N LYS A 480 24.15 -33.70 6.41
CA LYS A 480 25.35 -32.85 6.57
C LYS A 480 24.93 -31.38 6.57
N ARG A 481 25.54 -30.59 7.45
CA ARG A 481 25.24 -29.15 7.59
C ARG A 481 25.30 -28.39 6.26
N SER A 482 26.27 -28.69 5.40
CA SER A 482 26.41 -28.08 4.08
C SER A 482 25.21 -28.36 3.16
N ILE A 483 24.66 -29.57 3.22
CA ILE A 483 23.49 -29.97 2.44
C ILE A 483 22.23 -29.25 2.94
N ALA A 484 22.03 -29.22 4.25
CA ALA A 484 20.91 -28.51 4.86
C ALA A 484 20.95 -27.00 4.54
N LEU A 485 22.13 -26.38 4.61
CA LEU A 485 22.32 -24.97 4.27
C LEU A 485 22.02 -24.70 2.79
N LEU A 486 22.52 -25.55 1.88
CA LEU A 486 22.24 -25.43 0.44
C LEU A 486 20.74 -25.57 0.15
N ALA A 487 20.06 -26.49 0.84
CA ALA A 487 18.62 -26.66 0.70
C ALA A 487 17.84 -25.42 1.18
N SER A 488 18.26 -24.81 2.30
CA SER A 488 17.70 -23.54 2.77
C SER A 488 17.89 -22.41 1.74
N PHE A 489 19.07 -22.28 1.14
CA PHE A 489 19.28 -21.29 0.07
C PHE A 489 18.43 -21.56 -1.17
N ARG A 490 18.25 -22.83 -1.56
CA ARG A 490 17.35 -23.23 -2.65
C ARG A 490 15.88 -22.93 -2.35
N SER A 491 15.48 -22.96 -1.08
CA SER A 491 14.14 -22.58 -0.67
C SER A 491 13.98 -21.06 -0.76
N ILE A 492 14.91 -20.31 -0.17
CA ILE A 492 14.95 -18.84 -0.25
C ILE A 492 14.89 -18.36 -1.70
N SER A 493 15.65 -18.96 -2.62
CA SER A 493 15.67 -18.53 -4.02
C SER A 493 14.35 -18.75 -4.79
N ARG A 494 13.41 -19.53 -4.25
CA ARG A 494 12.08 -19.74 -4.85
C ARG A 494 11.06 -18.69 -4.40
N HIS A 495 11.40 -17.87 -3.40
CA HIS A 495 10.50 -16.94 -2.70
C HIS A 495 11.05 -15.52 -2.73
#